data_AF-A0A944X2P6-F1
#
_entry.id   AF-A0A944X2P6-F1
#
_cell.length_a   1.000
_cell.length_b   1.000
_cell.length_c   1.000
_cell.angle_alpha   90.00
_cell.angle_beta   90.00
_cell.angle_gamma   90.00
#
_symmetry.space_group_name_H-M   'P 1'
#
loop_
_entity.id
_entity.type
_entity.pdbx_description
1 polymer ?
#
loop_
_entity_poly.entity_id
_entity_poly.type
_entity_poly.pdbx_seq_one_letter_code
_entity_poly.pdbx_strand_id
1 'polypeptide(L)'
;MKTAKDLHREFVQLGRERNRITYKLLALLPKIYEEKIYEKQGYGNIYEYAARIAGLSPGVVQKTIKLEKKLKDKPHLQKAIETQGINKVGIVAGLATKENEKDLADKVTHMSKPALQEYSKELRGKVTVSWQVELDEEMMFMFLELKKKLGKNLSNKETLRKILEIQGGPKKTKKIPGEKVKQTKKLVKIPREKVSRYVATHKKRDLSPQCSHPGCCKPAETIHHPDRFSETQTHENLKPLCKEHHEFAHNGISEPMQPADYQYRKYRQKALL
;
A
#
# COMPACT_ATOMS: atom_id res chain seq x y z
N MET A 1 19.89 -33.51 18.49
CA MET A 1 19.43 -33.29 17.10
C MET A 1 18.52 -32.05 17.08
N LYS A 2 18.60 -31.20 16.05
CA LYS A 2 17.66 -30.07 15.91
C LYS A 2 16.25 -30.59 15.65
N THR A 3 15.22 -29.94 16.21
CA THR A 3 13.82 -30.28 15.89
C THR A 3 13.43 -29.70 14.53
N ALA A 4 12.32 -30.18 13.94
CA ALA A 4 11.80 -29.61 12.70
C ALA A 4 11.46 -28.11 12.82
N LYS A 5 10.99 -27.67 14.01
CA LYS A 5 10.71 -26.25 14.30
C LYS A 5 12.01 -25.42 14.31
N ASP A 6 13.10 -25.98 14.81
CA ASP A 6 14.39 -25.29 14.84
C ASP A 6 14.99 -25.14 13.44
N LEU A 7 14.95 -26.22 12.65
CA LEU A 7 15.38 -26.19 11.24
C LEU A 7 14.59 -25.16 10.42
N HIS A 8 13.27 -25.09 10.62
CA HIS A 8 12.43 -24.10 9.95
C HIS A 8 12.82 -22.66 10.34
N ARG A 9 13.02 -22.39 11.63
CA ARG A 9 13.43 -21.06 12.11
C ARG A 9 14.77 -20.63 11.54
N GLU A 10 15.75 -21.53 11.55
CA GLU A 10 17.08 -21.29 11.00
C GLU A 10 17.02 -21.04 9.48
N PHE A 11 16.27 -21.84 8.74
CA PHE A 11 16.08 -21.66 7.30
C PHE A 11 15.46 -20.30 6.97
N VAL A 12 14.43 -19.88 7.72
CA VAL A 12 13.81 -18.56 7.57
C VAL A 12 14.81 -17.44 7.87
N GLN A 13 15.63 -17.59 8.91
CA GLN A 13 16.66 -16.62 9.26
C GLN A 13 17.73 -16.48 8.16
N LEU A 14 18.24 -17.59 7.64
CA LEU A 14 19.18 -17.60 6.52
C LEU A 14 18.59 -16.97 5.26
N GLY A 15 17.31 -17.23 4.97
CA GLY A 15 16.59 -16.58 3.88
C GLY A 15 16.53 -15.05 4.02
N ARG A 16 16.32 -14.54 5.25
CA ARG A 16 16.34 -13.09 5.53
C ARG A 16 17.73 -12.50 5.35
N GLU A 17 18.76 -13.17 5.87
CA GLU A 17 20.14 -12.69 5.76
C GLU A 17 20.62 -12.65 4.30
N ARG A 18 20.30 -13.70 3.52
CA ARG A 18 20.53 -13.72 2.07
C ARG A 18 19.90 -12.50 1.38
N ASN A 19 18.65 -12.16 1.73
CA ASN A 19 17.97 -11.01 1.15
C ASN A 19 18.67 -9.70 1.50
N ARG A 20 19.10 -9.52 2.75
CA ARG A 20 19.87 -8.33 3.18
C ARG A 20 21.19 -8.19 2.44
N ILE A 21 21.94 -9.29 2.29
CA ILE A 21 23.17 -9.31 1.51
C ILE A 21 22.87 -8.92 0.05
N THR A 22 21.82 -9.51 -0.53
CA THR A 22 21.38 -9.21 -1.89
C THR A 22 21.05 -7.71 -2.05
N TYR A 23 20.38 -7.09 -1.08
CA TYR A 23 20.04 -5.67 -1.13
C TYR A 23 21.27 -4.77 -1.09
N LYS A 24 22.25 -5.09 -0.24
CA LYS A 24 23.54 -4.39 -0.21
C LYS A 24 24.28 -4.52 -1.54
N LEU A 25 24.33 -5.72 -2.12
CA LEU A 25 24.93 -5.96 -3.44
C LEU A 25 24.26 -5.10 -4.53
N LEU A 26 22.92 -5.04 -4.52
CA LEU A 26 22.16 -4.23 -5.48
C LEU A 26 22.37 -2.72 -5.27
N ALA A 27 22.56 -2.25 -4.04
CA ALA A 27 22.85 -0.85 -3.75
C ALA A 27 24.25 -0.42 -4.25
N LEU A 28 25.23 -1.33 -4.29
CA LEU A 28 26.58 -1.08 -4.81
C LEU A 28 26.65 -1.13 -6.35
N LEU A 29 25.73 -1.87 -6.98
CA LEU A 29 25.76 -2.15 -8.40
C LEU A 29 25.77 -0.89 -9.31
N PRO A 30 25.03 0.19 -9.00
CA PRO A 30 25.14 1.43 -9.75
C PRO A 30 26.55 2.02 -9.79
N LYS A 31 27.24 2.06 -8.65
CA LYS A 31 28.60 2.60 -8.55
C LYS A 31 29.60 1.72 -9.30
N ILE A 32 29.47 0.40 -9.18
CA ILE A 32 30.26 -0.58 -9.95
C ILE A 32 30.09 -0.37 -11.46
N TYR A 33 28.86 -0.07 -11.90
CA TYR A 33 28.54 0.18 -13.30
C TYR A 33 29.12 1.52 -13.80
N GLU A 34 28.97 2.60 -13.03
CA GLU A 34 29.47 3.94 -13.37
C GLU A 34 31.01 3.98 -13.44
N GLU A 35 31.70 3.37 -12.47
CA GLU A 35 33.16 3.31 -12.41
C GLU A 35 33.77 2.20 -13.29
N LYS A 36 32.93 1.44 -14.00
CA LYS A 36 33.30 0.30 -14.85
C LYS A 36 34.22 -0.69 -14.16
N ILE A 37 34.00 -0.96 -12.86
CA ILE A 37 34.83 -1.86 -12.07
C ILE A 37 34.83 -3.28 -12.68
N TYR A 38 33.71 -3.69 -13.27
CA TYR A 38 33.60 -4.99 -13.94
C TYR A 38 34.60 -5.15 -15.11
N GLU A 39 34.88 -4.10 -15.88
CA GLU A 39 35.86 -4.14 -16.99
C GLU A 39 37.28 -4.30 -16.44
N LYS A 40 37.60 -3.57 -15.36
CA LYS A 40 38.90 -3.67 -14.66
C LYS A 40 39.16 -5.05 -14.08
N GLN A 41 38.09 -5.80 -13.79
CA GLN A 41 38.14 -7.17 -13.29
C GLN A 41 38.08 -8.22 -14.42
N GLY A 42 38.14 -7.82 -15.70
CA GLY A 42 38.22 -8.72 -16.85
C GLY A 42 36.87 -9.28 -17.34
N TYR A 43 35.74 -8.70 -16.90
CA TYR A 43 34.42 -9.15 -17.35
C TYR A 43 33.96 -8.36 -18.58
N GLY A 44 33.29 -9.03 -19.52
CA GLY A 44 32.85 -8.38 -20.77
C GLY A 44 31.72 -7.38 -20.58
N ASN A 45 30.88 -7.57 -19.54
CA ASN A 45 29.81 -6.63 -19.20
C ASN A 45 29.34 -6.78 -17.73
N ILE A 46 28.56 -5.80 -17.26
CA ILE A 46 28.03 -5.77 -15.89
C ILE A 46 27.11 -6.95 -15.55
N TYR A 47 26.39 -7.51 -16.54
CA TYR A 47 25.48 -8.63 -16.31
C TYR A 47 26.25 -9.91 -16.02
N GLU A 48 27.31 -10.18 -16.80
CA GLU A 48 28.23 -11.29 -16.57
C GLU A 48 28.89 -11.18 -15.19
N TYR A 49 29.40 -9.99 -14.85
CA TYR A 49 30.00 -9.72 -13.53
C TYR A 49 29.03 -10.01 -12.38
N ALA A 50 27.81 -9.44 -12.44
CA ALA A 50 26.82 -9.60 -11.39
C ALA A 50 26.30 -11.04 -11.27
N ALA A 51 26.18 -11.75 -12.40
CA ALA A 51 25.77 -13.15 -12.42
C ALA A 51 26.87 -14.06 -11.81
N ARG A 52 28.13 -13.89 -12.19
CA ARG A 52 29.25 -14.72 -11.72
C ARG A 52 29.62 -14.46 -10.26
N ILE A 53 29.69 -13.19 -9.84
CA ILE A 53 30.12 -12.82 -8.48
C ILE A 53 28.98 -12.94 -7.46
N ALA A 54 27.77 -12.52 -7.84
CA ALA A 54 26.67 -12.32 -6.90
C ALA A 54 25.44 -13.21 -7.20
N GLY A 55 25.46 -14.03 -8.26
CA GLY A 55 24.31 -14.85 -8.65
C GLY A 55 23.08 -14.04 -9.04
N LEU A 56 23.26 -12.78 -9.48
CA LEU A 56 22.16 -11.88 -9.84
C LEU A 56 21.71 -12.13 -11.28
N SER A 57 20.39 -12.23 -11.49
CA SER A 57 19.86 -12.39 -12.84
C SER A 57 19.97 -11.09 -13.66
N PRO A 58 20.13 -11.17 -14.99
CA PRO A 58 20.24 -9.98 -15.84
C PRO A 58 19.05 -9.02 -15.71
N GLY A 59 17.84 -9.53 -15.51
CA GLY A 59 16.65 -8.72 -15.30
C GLY A 59 16.70 -7.90 -14.00
N VAL A 60 17.25 -8.46 -12.92
CA VAL A 60 17.44 -7.74 -11.64
C VAL A 60 18.49 -6.65 -11.78
N VAL A 61 19.61 -6.95 -12.45
CA VAL A 61 20.68 -5.98 -12.77
C VAL A 61 20.11 -4.82 -13.58
N GLN A 62 19.41 -5.12 -14.68
CA GLN A 62 18.82 -4.10 -15.55
C GLN A 62 17.81 -3.23 -14.79
N LYS A 63 16.97 -3.84 -13.95
CA LYS A 63 15.99 -3.12 -13.15
C LYS A 63 16.65 -2.17 -12.15
N THR A 64 17.76 -2.60 -11.55
CA THR A 64 18.55 -1.79 -10.60
C THR A 64 19.16 -0.58 -11.28
N ILE A 65 19.83 -0.78 -12.42
CA ILE A 65 20.44 0.32 -13.19
C ILE A 65 19.36 1.30 -13.70
N LYS A 66 18.20 0.80 -14.16
CA LYS A 66 17.07 1.65 -14.55
C LYS A 66 16.47 2.43 -13.38
N LEU A 67 16.41 1.82 -12.19
CA LEU A 67 15.93 2.48 -10.98
C LEU A 67 16.88 3.60 -10.57
N GLU A 68 18.19 3.36 -10.62
CA GLU A 68 19.20 4.37 -10.28
C GLU A 68 19.05 5.66 -11.07
N LYS A 69 18.81 5.56 -12.38
CA LYS A 69 18.59 6.74 -13.23
C LYS A 69 17.47 7.65 -12.71
N LYS A 70 16.48 7.09 -12.00
CA LYS A 70 15.37 7.84 -11.39
C LYS A 70 15.73 8.37 -9.99
N LEU A 71 16.72 7.78 -9.34
CA LEU A 71 17.11 8.08 -7.97
C LEU A 71 18.40 8.89 -7.84
N LYS A 72 19.06 9.26 -8.95
CA LYS A 72 20.34 10.00 -8.95
C LYS A 72 20.37 11.21 -8.00
N ASP A 73 19.26 11.94 -7.92
CA ASP A 73 19.11 13.13 -7.09
C ASP A 73 18.36 12.86 -5.76
N LYS A 74 18.28 11.59 -5.34
CA LYS A 74 17.38 11.12 -4.27
C LYS A 74 18.12 10.19 -3.28
N PRO A 75 19.04 10.73 -2.48
CA PRO A 75 19.92 9.95 -1.62
C PRO A 75 19.19 9.14 -0.55
N HIS A 76 18.05 9.61 -0.04
CA HIS A 76 17.32 8.88 1.01
C HIS A 76 16.69 7.60 0.44
N LEU A 77 16.20 7.65 -0.80
CA LEU A 77 15.65 6.48 -1.47
C LEU A 77 16.74 5.52 -1.97
N GLN A 78 17.91 6.02 -2.39
CA GLN A 78 19.06 5.17 -2.68
C GLN A 78 19.48 4.36 -1.45
N LYS A 79 19.64 5.03 -0.30
CA LYS A 79 19.98 4.38 0.97
C LYS A 79 18.91 3.37 1.41
N ALA A 80 17.63 3.63 1.13
CA ALA A 80 16.56 2.69 1.43
C ALA A 80 16.68 1.36 0.66
N ILE A 81 17.39 1.31 -0.49
CA ILE A 81 17.59 0.06 -1.25
C ILE A 81 18.35 -0.96 -0.41
N GLU A 82 19.37 -0.55 0.35
CA GLU A 82 20.22 -1.43 1.16
C GLU A 82 19.42 -2.27 2.18
N THR A 83 18.29 -1.73 2.65
CA THR A 83 17.47 -2.37 3.68
C THR A 83 16.14 -2.89 3.17
N GLN A 84 15.52 -2.23 2.18
CA GLN A 84 14.16 -2.54 1.71
C GLN A 84 14.13 -3.18 0.31
N GLY A 85 15.25 -3.15 -0.41
CA GLY A 85 15.39 -3.71 -1.74
C GLY A 85 14.75 -2.88 -2.85
N ILE A 86 15.25 -3.10 -4.08
CA ILE A 86 14.86 -2.35 -5.29
C ILE A 86 13.36 -2.43 -5.62
N ASN A 87 12.71 -3.55 -5.27
CA ASN A 87 11.32 -3.79 -5.63
C ASN A 87 10.36 -2.92 -4.82
N LYS A 88 10.69 -2.63 -3.56
CA LYS A 88 9.86 -1.82 -2.68
C LYS A 88 10.08 -0.33 -2.98
N VAL A 89 11.34 0.08 -3.08
CA VAL A 89 11.73 1.45 -3.45
C VAL A 89 11.17 1.84 -4.83
N GLY A 90 11.21 0.91 -5.80
CA GLY A 90 10.71 1.15 -7.15
C GLY A 90 9.23 1.51 -7.26
N ILE A 91 8.40 1.22 -6.24
CA ILE A 91 6.97 1.57 -6.22
C ILE A 91 6.77 3.09 -6.16
N VAL A 92 7.61 3.78 -5.40
CA VAL A 92 7.52 5.23 -5.15
C VAL A 92 8.54 6.04 -5.93
N ALA A 93 9.56 5.40 -6.52
CA ALA A 93 10.63 6.09 -7.24
C ALA A 93 10.14 7.03 -8.35
N GLY A 94 9.03 6.70 -9.01
CA GLY A 94 8.43 7.57 -10.05
C GLY A 94 7.62 8.75 -9.52
N LEU A 95 7.29 8.77 -8.22
CA LEU A 95 6.57 9.84 -7.54
C LEU A 95 7.49 10.76 -6.74
N ALA A 96 8.75 10.35 -6.60
CA ALA A 96 9.69 11.05 -5.77
C ALA A 96 10.21 12.31 -6.49
N THR A 97 10.22 13.41 -5.75
CA THR A 97 10.84 14.70 -6.08
C THR A 97 11.90 15.00 -5.01
N LYS A 98 12.65 16.09 -5.15
CA LYS A 98 13.68 16.45 -4.16
C LYS A 98 13.05 16.80 -2.80
N GLU A 99 11.85 17.33 -2.83
CA GLU A 99 11.13 17.83 -1.66
C GLU A 99 10.47 16.71 -0.86
N ASN A 100 10.01 15.63 -1.52
CA ASN A 100 9.25 14.56 -0.87
C ASN A 100 10.03 13.24 -0.68
N GLU A 101 11.27 13.14 -1.18
CA GLU A 101 11.99 11.86 -1.21
C GLU A 101 12.26 11.29 0.19
N LYS A 102 12.51 12.17 1.18
CA LYS A 102 12.73 11.79 2.57
C LYS A 102 11.48 11.14 3.18
N ASP A 103 10.31 11.74 2.98
CA ASP A 103 9.04 11.23 3.48
C ASP A 103 8.66 9.90 2.79
N LEU A 104 8.93 9.79 1.48
CA LEU A 104 8.74 8.55 0.75
C LEU A 104 9.68 7.45 1.23
N ALA A 105 10.94 7.75 1.54
CA ALA A 105 11.88 6.79 2.11
C ALA A 105 11.44 6.29 3.49
N ASP A 106 10.91 7.19 4.33
CA ASP A 106 10.33 6.82 5.62
C ASP A 106 9.11 5.89 5.45
N LYS A 107 8.22 6.19 4.49
CA LYS A 107 7.08 5.32 4.15
C LYS A 107 7.52 3.97 3.59
N VAL A 108 8.53 3.92 2.73
CA VAL A 108 9.11 2.66 2.22
C VAL A 108 9.64 1.81 3.37
N THR A 109 10.21 2.42 4.41
CA THR A 109 10.71 1.70 5.57
C THR A 109 9.58 1.10 6.41
N HIS A 110 8.48 1.85 6.58
CA HIS A 110 7.48 1.53 7.58
C HIS A 110 6.14 0.98 7.07
N MET A 111 5.90 1.01 5.76
CA MET A 111 4.70 0.42 5.14
C MET A 111 4.96 -0.97 4.56
N SER A 112 3.89 -1.74 4.30
CA SER A 112 3.97 -3.00 3.56
C SER A 112 4.09 -2.71 2.08
N LYS A 113 4.55 -3.71 1.31
CA LYS A 113 4.59 -3.58 -0.15
C LYS A 113 3.18 -3.32 -0.71
N PRO A 114 2.11 -4.05 -0.31
CA PRO A 114 0.74 -3.75 -0.76
C PRO A 114 0.25 -2.36 -0.37
N ALA A 115 0.45 -1.93 0.88
CA ALA A 115 0.03 -0.61 1.31
C ALA A 115 0.78 0.49 0.54
N LEU A 116 2.09 0.33 0.32
CA LEU A 116 2.86 1.28 -0.47
C LEU A 116 2.40 1.34 -1.93
N GLN A 117 1.97 0.21 -2.51
CA GLN A 117 1.37 0.17 -3.85
C GLN A 117 0.06 0.96 -3.88
N GLU A 118 -0.81 0.77 -2.90
CA GLU A 118 -2.08 1.48 -2.81
C GLU A 118 -1.85 2.99 -2.61
N TYR A 119 -0.93 3.37 -1.73
CA TYR A 119 -0.53 4.75 -1.51
C TYR A 119 -0.01 5.41 -2.79
N SER A 120 0.81 4.68 -3.56
CA SER A 120 1.32 5.13 -4.86
C SER A 120 0.20 5.33 -5.90
N LYS A 121 -0.89 4.56 -5.84
CA LYS A 121 -2.06 4.77 -6.72
C LYS A 121 -2.83 6.03 -6.34
N GLU A 122 -3.07 6.25 -5.05
CA GLU A 122 -3.76 7.45 -4.55
C GLU A 122 -3.02 8.72 -4.95
N LEU A 123 -1.70 8.77 -4.75
CA LEU A 123 -0.87 9.91 -5.15
C LEU A 123 -0.88 10.18 -6.65
N ARG A 124 -1.05 9.15 -7.49
CA ARG A 124 -1.17 9.31 -8.95
C ARG A 124 -2.54 9.85 -9.37
N GLY A 125 -3.47 10.03 -8.43
CA GLY A 125 -4.87 10.36 -8.73
C GLY A 125 -5.60 9.25 -9.49
N LYS A 126 -5.03 8.04 -9.54
CA LYS A 126 -5.64 6.87 -10.20
C LYS A 126 -6.45 6.07 -9.21
N VAL A 127 -7.35 6.72 -8.48
CA VAL A 127 -8.43 6.00 -7.79
C VAL A 127 -9.46 5.65 -8.85
N THR A 128 -9.18 4.60 -9.63
CA THR A 128 -10.23 3.96 -10.41
C THR A 128 -11.11 3.22 -9.43
N VAL A 129 -12.20 3.86 -9.00
CA VAL A 129 -13.26 3.16 -8.27
C VAL A 129 -13.85 2.15 -9.23
N SER A 130 -13.39 0.91 -9.16
CA SER A 130 -13.95 -0.20 -9.92
C SER A 130 -15.11 -0.76 -9.10
N TRP A 131 -16.33 -0.45 -9.52
CA TRP A 131 -17.52 -1.09 -8.98
C TRP A 131 -17.71 -2.41 -9.73
N GLN A 132 -17.73 -3.52 -9.00
CA GLN A 132 -18.23 -4.78 -9.52
C GLN A 132 -19.70 -4.86 -9.17
N VAL A 133 -20.55 -4.92 -10.19
CA VAL A 133 -21.98 -5.18 -10.03
C VAL A 133 -22.15 -6.66 -10.29
N GLU A 134 -22.46 -7.42 -9.24
CA GLU A 134 -22.91 -8.80 -9.41
C GLU A 134 -24.37 -8.75 -9.88
N LEU A 135 -24.63 -9.40 -11.02
CA LEU A 135 -25.97 -9.59 -11.56
C LEU A 135 -26.27 -11.08 -11.41
N ASP A 136 -27.44 -11.41 -10.88
CA ASP A 136 -27.96 -12.78 -10.93
C ASP A 136 -28.25 -13.21 -12.38
N GLU A 137 -28.60 -14.48 -12.59
CA GLU A 137 -28.81 -15.05 -13.92
C GLU A 137 -29.93 -14.32 -14.69
N GLU A 138 -31.01 -13.93 -14.00
CA GLU A 138 -32.15 -13.25 -14.59
C GLU A 138 -31.79 -11.81 -15.01
N MET A 139 -31.10 -11.08 -14.13
CA MET A 139 -30.61 -9.72 -14.37
C MET A 139 -29.54 -9.69 -15.48
N MET A 140 -28.67 -10.71 -15.53
CA MET A 140 -27.69 -10.86 -16.61
C MET A 140 -28.39 -11.08 -17.95
N PHE A 141 -29.41 -11.94 -17.98
CA PHE A 141 -30.21 -12.18 -19.19
C PHE A 141 -30.90 -10.89 -19.67
N MET A 142 -31.57 -10.17 -18.77
CA MET A 142 -32.19 -8.88 -19.09
C MET A 142 -31.17 -7.86 -19.61
N PHE A 143 -29.98 -7.79 -18.99
CA PHE A 143 -28.92 -6.89 -19.44
C PHE A 143 -28.44 -7.22 -20.87
N LEU A 144 -28.30 -8.52 -21.20
CA LEU A 144 -27.92 -8.97 -22.54
C LEU A 144 -28.99 -8.68 -23.59
N GLU A 145 -30.27 -8.82 -23.25
CA GLU A 145 -31.38 -8.43 -24.13
C GLU A 145 -31.38 -6.92 -24.41
N LEU A 146 -31.24 -6.10 -23.35
CA LEU A 146 -31.14 -4.64 -23.47
C LEU A 146 -29.95 -4.25 -24.34
N LYS A 147 -28.80 -4.91 -24.15
CA LYS A 147 -27.61 -4.72 -24.97
C LYS A 147 -27.89 -4.99 -26.44
N LYS A 148 -28.57 -6.09 -26.76
CA LYS A 148 -28.96 -6.46 -28.14
C LYS A 148 -29.91 -5.44 -28.75
N LYS A 149 -30.86 -4.90 -27.98
CA LYS A 149 -31.80 -3.85 -28.40
C LYS A 149 -31.12 -2.49 -28.64
N LEU A 150 -30.10 -2.15 -27.84
CA LEU A 150 -29.38 -0.87 -27.94
C LEU A 150 -28.27 -0.83 -29.00
N GLY A 151 -27.83 -2.00 -29.48
CA GLY A 151 -26.89 -2.14 -30.60
C GLY A 151 -26.05 -3.42 -30.53
N LYS A 152 -25.95 -4.14 -31.65
CA LYS A 152 -25.03 -5.28 -31.80
C LYS A 152 -23.60 -4.73 -31.75
N ASN A 153 -22.81 -5.10 -30.74
CA ASN A 153 -21.40 -4.74 -30.50
C ASN A 153 -21.10 -3.57 -29.55
N LEU A 154 -22.06 -3.12 -28.74
CA LEU A 154 -21.72 -2.20 -27.65
C LEU A 154 -20.88 -2.90 -26.57
N SER A 155 -19.94 -2.18 -25.96
CA SER A 155 -19.31 -2.64 -24.72
C SER A 155 -20.28 -2.53 -23.54
N ASN A 156 -20.12 -3.35 -22.49
CA ASN A 156 -21.00 -3.29 -21.30
C ASN A 156 -21.05 -1.89 -20.68
N LYS A 157 -19.93 -1.15 -20.75
CA LYS A 157 -19.83 0.23 -20.29
C LYS A 157 -20.70 1.19 -21.10
N GLU A 158 -20.74 1.03 -22.42
CA GLU A 158 -21.56 1.88 -23.30
C GLU A 158 -23.04 1.54 -23.19
N THR A 159 -23.37 0.26 -23.03
CA THR A 159 -24.75 -0.19 -22.78
C THR A 159 -25.29 0.44 -21.50
N LEU A 160 -24.56 0.35 -20.38
CA LEU A 160 -24.97 0.98 -19.12
C LEU A 160 -25.12 2.50 -19.25
N ARG A 161 -24.20 3.17 -19.97
CA ARG A 161 -24.31 4.61 -20.21
C ARG A 161 -25.59 4.97 -20.96
N LYS A 162 -25.94 4.23 -22.03
CA LYS A 162 -27.19 4.46 -22.78
C LYS A 162 -28.44 4.22 -21.93
N ILE A 163 -28.45 3.18 -21.09
CA ILE A 163 -29.57 2.89 -20.18
C ILE A 163 -29.78 4.08 -19.23
N LEU A 164 -28.71 4.62 -18.64
CA LEU A 164 -28.77 5.77 -17.74
C LEU A 164 -29.19 7.07 -18.45
N GLU A 165 -28.79 7.26 -19.71
CA GLU A 165 -29.20 8.41 -20.52
C GLU A 165 -30.70 8.36 -20.85
N ILE A 166 -31.25 7.18 -21.14
CA ILE A 166 -32.68 6.99 -21.42
C ILE A 166 -33.55 7.25 -20.18
N GLN A 167 -33.07 6.89 -18.98
CA GLN A 167 -33.80 7.12 -17.72
C GLN A 167 -33.69 8.57 -17.19
N GLY A 168 -33.10 9.49 -17.95
CA GLY A 168 -32.99 10.90 -17.54
C GLY A 168 -31.83 11.17 -16.57
N GLY A 169 -30.75 10.39 -16.67
CA GLY A 169 -29.55 10.56 -15.84
C GLY A 169 -29.03 12.01 -15.81
N PRO A 170 -28.32 12.40 -14.73
CA PRO A 170 -27.96 13.79 -14.50
C PRO A 170 -27.14 14.37 -15.66
N LYS A 171 -27.68 15.41 -16.32
CA LYS A 171 -26.94 16.22 -17.30
C LYS A 171 -25.68 16.76 -16.63
N LYS A 172 -24.51 16.24 -17.02
CA LYS A 172 -23.14 16.68 -16.63
C LYS A 172 -23.07 17.29 -15.22
N THR A 173 -22.90 16.44 -14.21
CA THR A 173 -22.76 16.85 -12.80
C THR A 173 -21.66 17.91 -12.61
N LYS A 174 -22.04 19.04 -12.00
CA LYS A 174 -21.13 19.98 -11.34
C LYS A 174 -20.24 19.22 -10.34
N LYS A 175 -18.97 19.65 -10.22
CA LYS A 175 -17.99 19.12 -9.26
C LYS A 175 -18.59 19.08 -7.85
N ILE A 176 -18.39 17.97 -7.14
CA ILE A 176 -18.78 17.75 -5.75
C ILE A 176 -17.99 18.75 -4.86
N PRO A 177 -18.64 19.62 -4.08
CA PRO A 177 -17.96 20.50 -3.14
C PRO A 177 -17.47 19.73 -1.92
N GLY A 178 -16.17 19.86 -1.60
CA GLY A 178 -15.60 19.34 -0.37
C GLY A 178 -16.05 20.16 0.84
N GLU A 179 -16.83 19.53 1.71
CA GLU A 179 -17.33 20.11 2.95
C GLU A 179 -16.21 20.16 4.00
N LYS A 180 -15.78 21.38 4.38
CA LYS A 180 -14.83 21.59 5.48
C LYS A 180 -15.59 21.69 6.80
N VAL A 181 -15.70 20.59 7.54
CA VAL A 181 -16.21 20.61 8.92
C VAL A 181 -15.07 21.00 9.87
N LYS A 182 -15.16 22.20 10.45
CA LYS A 182 -14.31 22.62 11.59
C LYS A 182 -14.85 21.96 12.86
N GLN A 183 -14.07 21.09 13.48
CA GLN A 183 -14.38 20.55 14.81
C GLN A 183 -13.69 21.37 15.89
N THR A 184 -14.47 22.05 16.72
CA THR A 184 -14.04 22.55 18.04
C THR A 184 -14.58 21.60 19.11
N LYS A 185 -13.71 20.82 19.76
CA LYS A 185 -14.09 19.97 20.90
C LYS A 185 -13.60 20.59 22.21
N LYS A 186 -14.53 21.10 23.02
CA LYS A 186 -14.34 21.31 24.47
C LYS A 186 -14.55 19.97 25.17
N LEU A 187 -13.54 19.50 25.90
CA LEU A 187 -13.58 18.25 26.67
C LEU A 187 -14.26 18.50 28.03
N VAL A 188 -15.45 17.91 28.20
CA VAL A 188 -16.09 17.75 29.52
C VAL A 188 -15.63 16.41 30.10
N LYS A 189 -15.07 16.41 31.31
CA LYS A 189 -14.65 15.19 32.02
C LYS A 189 -15.86 14.58 32.73
N ILE A 190 -16.36 13.47 32.21
CA ILE A 190 -17.36 12.61 32.86
C ILE A 190 -16.62 11.47 33.58
N PRO A 191 -17.01 11.09 34.81
CA PRO A 191 -16.47 9.91 35.48
C PRO A 191 -16.80 8.66 34.65
N ARG A 192 -15.79 7.92 34.19
CA ARG A 192 -15.97 6.75 33.32
C ARG A 192 -15.84 5.46 34.12
N GLU A 193 -16.85 4.60 34.00
CA GLU A 193 -16.71 3.18 34.30
C GLU A 193 -15.54 2.59 33.49
N LYS A 194 -14.81 1.64 34.07
CA LYS A 194 -13.64 1.04 33.42
C LYS A 194 -14.07 0.23 32.21
N VAL A 195 -14.04 0.84 31.03
CA VAL A 195 -14.28 0.15 29.76
C VAL A 195 -13.07 -0.74 29.44
N SER A 196 -13.31 -2.01 29.18
CA SER A 196 -12.28 -2.97 28.74
C SER A 196 -11.82 -2.69 27.31
N ARG A 197 -10.55 -2.99 26.99
CA ARG A 197 -10.01 -2.93 25.60
C ARG A 197 -10.67 -3.92 24.65
N TYR A 198 -11.39 -4.90 25.18
CA TYR A 198 -12.09 -5.90 24.38
C TYR A 198 -13.31 -5.27 23.70
N VAL A 199 -13.29 -5.21 22.37
CA VAL A 199 -14.47 -4.84 21.57
C VAL A 199 -15.41 -6.04 21.50
N ALA A 200 -16.58 -5.91 22.11
CA ALA A 200 -17.59 -6.95 22.13
C ALA A 200 -18.07 -7.32 20.72
N THR A 201 -18.37 -8.61 20.50
CA THR A 201 -18.73 -9.15 19.18
C THR A 201 -19.95 -8.46 18.55
N HIS A 202 -20.96 -8.08 19.35
CA HIS A 202 -22.13 -7.36 18.83
C HIS A 202 -21.73 -6.02 18.20
N LYS A 203 -20.89 -5.21 18.88
CA LYS A 203 -20.38 -3.95 18.33
C LYS A 203 -19.58 -4.16 17.05
N LYS A 204 -18.92 -5.30 16.87
CA LYS A 204 -18.22 -5.62 15.60
C LYS A 204 -19.20 -5.91 14.46
N ARG A 205 -20.34 -6.52 14.76
CA ARG A 205 -21.40 -6.83 13.77
C ARG A 205 -22.17 -5.59 13.33
N ASP A 206 -22.26 -4.59 14.20
CA ASP A 206 -22.92 -3.30 13.89
C ASP A 206 -22.10 -2.44 12.91
N LEU A 207 -20.81 -2.77 12.72
CA LEU A 207 -19.95 -2.10 11.76
C LEU A 207 -20.14 -2.65 10.35
N SER A 208 -20.02 -1.78 9.35
CA SER A 208 -20.04 -2.19 7.94
C SER A 208 -19.00 -3.28 7.66
N PRO A 209 -19.35 -4.33 6.89
CA PRO A 209 -18.37 -5.34 6.45
C PRO A 209 -17.35 -4.78 5.44
N GLN A 210 -17.55 -3.53 4.97
CA GLN A 210 -16.68 -2.86 4.01
C GLN A 210 -15.74 -1.86 4.69
N CYS A 211 -14.59 -1.64 4.06
CA CYS A 211 -13.62 -0.64 4.50
C CYS A 211 -14.23 0.77 4.46
N SER A 212 -14.10 1.52 5.56
CA SER A 212 -14.63 2.88 5.71
C SER A 212 -13.78 3.96 5.02
N HIS A 213 -12.63 3.61 4.46
CA HIS A 213 -11.79 4.57 3.73
C HIS A 213 -12.49 5.02 2.43
N PRO A 214 -12.58 6.33 2.14
CA PRO A 214 -13.29 6.83 0.97
C PRO A 214 -12.82 6.20 -0.34
N GLY A 215 -13.76 5.64 -1.11
CA GLY A 215 -13.48 5.02 -2.41
C GLY A 215 -12.88 3.61 -2.33
N CYS A 216 -12.74 3.02 -1.14
CA CYS A 216 -12.34 1.63 -0.99
C CYS A 216 -13.53 0.69 -1.06
N CYS A 217 -13.43 -0.37 -1.86
CA CYS A 217 -14.45 -1.44 -1.95
C CYS A 217 -13.98 -2.76 -1.31
N LYS A 218 -12.83 -2.78 -0.63
CA LYS A 218 -12.31 -4.00 0.01
C LYS A 218 -13.10 -4.33 1.28
N PRO A 219 -13.21 -5.62 1.64
CA PRO A 219 -13.79 -6.01 2.92
C PRO A 219 -12.95 -5.44 4.07
N ALA A 220 -13.61 -5.12 5.17
CA ALA A 220 -12.95 -4.74 6.40
C ALA A 220 -12.36 -5.98 7.08
N GLU A 221 -11.08 -5.91 7.43
CA GLU A 221 -10.36 -6.99 8.11
C GLU A 221 -10.07 -6.63 9.57
N THR A 222 -9.98 -5.34 9.86
CA THR A 222 -9.52 -4.82 11.15
C THR A 222 -10.38 -3.65 11.59
N ILE A 223 -10.63 -3.58 12.90
CA ILE A 223 -11.34 -2.45 13.50
C ILE A 223 -10.29 -1.45 13.97
N HIS A 224 -10.37 -0.24 13.46
CA HIS A 224 -9.52 0.87 13.81
C HIS A 224 -10.18 1.74 14.89
N HIS A 225 -9.39 2.18 15.86
CA HIS A 225 -9.79 3.23 16.80
C HIS A 225 -9.13 4.53 16.32
N PRO A 226 -9.87 5.50 15.75
CA PRO A 226 -9.33 6.77 15.28
C PRO A 226 -8.72 7.58 16.43
N ASP A 227 -9.43 7.60 17.55
CA ASP A 227 -8.92 8.10 18.82
C ASP A 227 -8.45 6.93 19.66
N ARG A 228 -7.33 7.06 20.36
CA ARG A 228 -6.82 5.95 21.17
C ARG A 228 -7.81 5.51 22.23
N PHE A 229 -7.96 4.19 22.35
CA PHE A 229 -8.69 3.62 23.47
C PHE A 229 -8.10 4.01 24.84
N SER A 230 -6.80 4.25 24.97
CA SER A 230 -6.22 4.71 26.24
C SER A 230 -6.69 6.12 26.64
N GLU A 231 -7.08 6.95 25.68
CA GLU A 231 -7.46 8.36 25.88
C GLU A 231 -8.99 8.49 26.00
N THR A 232 -9.71 7.83 25.11
CA THR A 232 -11.18 7.88 25.10
C THR A 232 -11.79 6.79 25.95
N GLN A 233 -11.15 5.62 26.06
CA GLN A 233 -11.73 4.43 26.69
C GLN A 233 -13.15 4.17 26.17
N THR A 234 -13.39 4.44 24.88
CA THR A 234 -14.70 4.30 24.24
C THR A 234 -14.60 3.47 22.97
N HIS A 235 -15.67 2.74 22.67
CA HIS A 235 -15.84 1.99 21.43
C HIS A 235 -16.87 2.65 20.48
N GLU A 236 -17.18 3.93 20.68
CA GLU A 236 -18.26 4.63 19.95
C GLU A 236 -17.82 5.15 18.57
N ASN A 237 -16.51 5.23 18.31
CA ASN A 237 -15.96 5.80 17.07
C ASN A 237 -15.13 4.77 16.30
N LEU A 238 -15.51 3.48 16.34
CA LEU A 238 -14.77 2.42 15.66
C LEU A 238 -14.96 2.52 14.14
N LYS A 239 -13.87 2.42 13.38
CA LYS A 239 -13.89 2.39 11.91
C LYS A 239 -13.46 1.03 11.40
N PRO A 240 -14.30 0.29 10.66
CA PRO A 240 -13.88 -0.93 9.97
C PRO A 240 -12.97 -0.56 8.79
N LEU A 241 -11.74 -1.08 8.74
CA LEU A 241 -10.76 -0.82 7.69
C LEU A 241 -10.20 -2.13 7.12
N CYS A 242 -9.89 -2.14 5.82
CA CYS A 242 -9.06 -3.20 5.24
C CYS A 242 -7.62 -3.08 5.76
N LYS A 243 -6.83 -4.14 5.56
CA LYS A 243 -5.46 -4.21 6.09
C LYS A 243 -4.57 -3.05 5.64
N GLU A 244 -4.68 -2.61 4.38
CA GLU A 244 -3.84 -1.52 3.87
C GLU A 244 -4.27 -0.15 4.41
N HIS A 245 -5.57 0.15 4.47
CA HIS A 245 -6.04 1.43 5.02
C HIS A 245 -5.88 1.52 6.53
N HIS A 246 -5.93 0.39 7.25
CA HIS A 246 -5.52 0.35 8.65
C HIS A 246 -4.04 0.74 8.81
N GLU A 247 -3.18 0.26 7.91
CA GLU A 247 -1.77 0.64 7.89
C GLU A 247 -1.56 2.12 7.52
N PHE A 248 -2.43 2.72 6.71
CA PHE A 248 -2.38 4.14 6.37
C PHE A 248 -2.62 5.03 7.58
N ALA A 249 -3.62 4.68 8.40
CA ALA A 249 -3.93 5.42 9.62
C ALA A 249 -2.73 5.42 10.57
N HIS A 250 -2.12 4.25 10.80
CA HIS A 250 -0.93 4.13 11.64
C HIS A 250 0.37 4.73 11.04
N ASN A 251 0.37 5.12 9.76
CA ASN A 251 1.51 5.80 9.12
C ASN A 251 1.23 7.27 8.82
N GLY A 252 0.17 7.87 9.39
CA GLY A 252 -0.04 9.30 9.28
C GLY A 252 -0.66 9.76 7.96
N ILE A 253 -1.16 8.83 7.13
CA ILE A 253 -1.61 9.14 5.77
C ILE A 253 -3.06 9.65 5.78
N SER A 254 -3.95 8.93 6.46
CA SER A 254 -5.37 9.27 6.56
C SER A 254 -5.73 10.00 7.86
N GLU A 255 -4.94 9.78 8.91
CA GLU A 255 -5.14 10.35 10.25
C GLU A 255 -3.77 10.75 10.83
N PRO A 256 -3.66 11.80 11.66
CA PRO A 256 -2.39 12.23 12.21
C PRO A 256 -1.77 11.16 13.12
N MET A 257 -0.46 10.88 12.93
CA MET A 257 0.26 9.91 13.76
C MET A 257 0.25 10.30 15.24
N GLN A 258 -0.04 9.32 16.08
CA GLN A 258 -0.02 9.43 17.53
C GLN A 258 1.23 8.68 18.10
N PRO A 259 1.79 9.06 19.26
CA PRO A 259 2.96 8.41 19.91
C PRO A 259 3.08 6.85 19.95
N ALA A 260 1.99 6.10 19.96
CA ALA A 260 1.92 4.63 19.99
C ALA A 260 1.95 4.02 18.59
N ASP A 261 1.64 4.80 17.55
CA ASP A 261 1.85 4.37 16.17
C ASP A 261 3.35 4.15 15.91
N TYR A 262 4.21 4.90 16.60
CA TYR A 262 5.65 4.65 16.61
C TYR A 262 6.01 3.29 17.24
N GLN A 263 5.26 2.83 18.25
CA GLN A 263 5.44 1.49 18.81
C GLN A 263 5.02 0.42 17.80
N TYR A 264 3.86 0.59 17.14
CA TYR A 264 3.43 -0.31 16.07
C TYR A 264 4.48 -0.40 14.95
N ARG A 265 5.02 0.75 14.50
CA ARG A 265 6.13 0.82 13.54
C ARG A 265 7.35 0.03 14.01
N LYS A 266 7.75 0.19 15.28
CA LYS A 266 8.89 -0.53 15.88
C LYS A 266 8.67 -2.04 15.95
N TYR A 267 7.50 -2.49 16.39
CA TYR A 267 7.16 -3.92 16.44
C TYR A 267 7.13 -4.53 15.05
N ARG A 268 6.54 -3.82 14.10
CA ARG A 268 6.47 -4.24 12.71
C ARG A 268 7.87 -4.32 12.08
N GLN A 269 8.73 -3.33 12.33
CA GLN A 269 10.11 -3.36 11.87
C GLN A 269 10.86 -4.56 12.45
N LYS A 270 10.68 -4.86 13.75
CA LYS A 270 11.22 -6.08 14.37
C LYS A 270 10.67 -7.37 13.76
N ALA A 271 9.40 -7.40 13.35
CA ALA A 271 8.80 -8.57 12.70
C ALA A 271 9.31 -8.77 11.27
N LEU A 272 9.73 -7.69 10.59
CA LEU A 272 10.29 -7.69 9.23
C LEU A 272 11.81 -7.91 9.20
N LEU A 273 12.51 -7.67 10.31
CA LEU A 273 13.94 -7.97 10.50
C LEU A 273 14.13 -9.45 10.87
#